data_AF-A0A9D7N584-F1
#
_entry.id   AF-A0A9D7N584-F1
#
_cell.length_a   1.000
_cell.length_b   1.000
_cell.length_c   1.000
_cell.angle_alpha   90.00
_cell.angle_beta   90.00
_cell.angle_gamma   90.00
#
_symmetry.space_group_name_H-M   'P 1'
#
loop_
_entity.id
_entity.type
_entity.pdbx_description
1 polymer ?
#
loop_
_entity_poly.entity_id
_entity_poly.type
_entity_poly.pdbx_seq_one_letter_code
_entity_poly.pdbx_strand_id
1 'polypeptide(L)'
;MAARPFLASRNLFLPLALVLAAAPPAAAQALELHSLKTRLQHELRLRAWARRPVEVDWTAASALDVARDLTRALGLPIHPSELVRERVATRDLPLVDLRSKHAPALGAMELVAARTGLLFVDHGRTLRLVLPEEFQPEATLRLYSVHALTFVLRDFAPPIGFDLRGSNEEVPVEELETRTVSGFDEPGLADLVKRLLGPAHWTRDDVSIDTGRGVLVIRQTPRAHMQIERLLRDLGA
;
A
#
# COMPACT_ATOMS: atom_id res chain seq x y z
N MET A 1 -25.85 -71.02 -33.68
CA MET A 1 -26.63 -69.76 -33.63
C MET A 1 -26.36 -69.15 -32.27
N ALA A 2 -25.48 -68.14 -32.20
CA ALA A 2 -25.80 -66.70 -32.03
C ALA A 2 -26.33 -66.41 -30.60
N ALA A 3 -25.82 -65.48 -29.78
CA ALA A 3 -25.18 -64.20 -30.08
C ALA A 3 -24.30 -63.72 -28.89
N ARG A 4 -23.31 -62.85 -29.19
CA ARG A 4 -22.54 -62.04 -28.23
C ARG A 4 -23.23 -60.67 -28.06
N PRO A 5 -23.26 -60.07 -26.86
CA PRO A 5 -23.40 -58.62 -26.69
C PRO A 5 -22.02 -57.99 -26.36
N PHE A 6 -21.48 -57.16 -27.25
CA PHE A 6 -21.57 -55.69 -27.29
C PHE A 6 -20.88 -54.99 -26.10
N LEU A 7 -19.58 -54.69 -26.30
CA LEU A 7 -18.80 -53.72 -25.53
C LEU A 7 -19.19 -52.31 -26.00
N ALA A 8 -19.79 -51.52 -25.11
CA ALA A 8 -19.98 -50.08 -25.33
C ALA A 8 -18.85 -49.31 -24.64
N SER A 9 -17.85 -48.92 -25.43
CA SER A 9 -16.80 -47.97 -25.06
C SER A 9 -17.40 -46.57 -24.90
N ARG A 10 -17.66 -46.14 -23.66
CA ARG A 10 -17.97 -44.73 -23.36
C ARG A 10 -16.67 -43.94 -23.36
N ASN A 11 -16.47 -43.17 -24.42
CA ASN A 11 -15.46 -42.12 -24.53
C ASN A 11 -15.61 -41.12 -23.38
N LEU A 12 -14.64 -41.15 -22.45
CA LEU A 12 -14.42 -40.13 -21.44
C LEU A 12 -13.74 -38.93 -22.11
N PHE A 13 -14.52 -38.07 -22.77
CA PHE A 13 -14.06 -36.74 -23.14
C PHE A 13 -14.07 -35.88 -21.87
N LEU A 14 -12.92 -35.81 -21.20
CA LEU A 14 -12.61 -34.75 -20.24
C LEU A 14 -12.48 -33.44 -21.04
N PRO A 15 -13.38 -32.44 -20.87
CA PRO A 15 -13.07 -31.12 -21.37
C PRO A 15 -11.88 -30.61 -20.55
N LEU A 16 -10.75 -30.49 -21.23
CA LEU A 16 -9.58 -29.78 -20.75
C LEU A 16 -10.04 -28.35 -20.43
N ALA A 17 -10.32 -28.09 -19.15
CA ALA A 17 -10.61 -26.75 -18.67
C ALA A 17 -9.37 -25.91 -18.90
N LEU A 18 -9.37 -25.14 -19.98
CA LEU A 18 -8.36 -24.16 -20.29
C LEU A 18 -8.43 -23.09 -19.19
N VAL A 19 -7.61 -23.25 -18.15
CA VAL A 19 -7.36 -22.21 -17.17
C VAL A 19 -6.61 -21.11 -17.92
N LEU A 20 -7.37 -20.17 -18.51
CA LEU A 20 -6.84 -18.88 -18.91
C LEU A 20 -6.38 -18.19 -17.62
N ALA A 21 -5.13 -18.40 -17.24
CA ALA A 21 -4.42 -17.49 -16.37
C ALA A 21 -4.36 -16.16 -17.14
N ALA A 22 -5.31 -15.26 -16.85
CA ALA A 22 -5.32 -13.92 -17.40
C ALA A 22 -3.99 -13.27 -17.01
N ALA A 23 -3.07 -13.16 -17.97
CA ALA A 23 -1.83 -12.44 -17.78
C ALA A 23 -2.20 -11.05 -17.25
N PRO A 24 -1.58 -10.58 -16.15
CA PRO A 24 -1.90 -9.27 -15.61
C PRO A 24 -1.70 -8.24 -16.72
N PRO A 25 -2.62 -7.28 -16.88
CA PRO A 25 -2.55 -6.32 -17.98
C PRO A 25 -1.17 -5.66 -17.98
N ALA A 26 -0.55 -5.51 -19.15
CA ALA A 26 0.82 -5.02 -19.28
C ALA A 26 1.09 -3.70 -18.50
N ALA A 27 0.04 -2.89 -18.29
CA ALA A 27 0.08 -1.68 -17.46
C ALA A 27 0.35 -1.96 -15.97
N ALA A 28 -0.23 -3.02 -15.39
CA ALA A 28 0.01 -3.42 -14.00
C ALA A 28 1.46 -3.88 -13.81
N GLN A 29 1.98 -4.69 -14.74
CA GLN A 29 3.38 -5.14 -14.71
C GLN A 29 4.36 -3.97 -14.84
N ALA A 30 4.07 -2.98 -15.71
CA ALA A 30 4.89 -1.79 -15.87
C ALA A 30 4.91 -0.92 -14.60
N LEU A 31 3.76 -0.76 -13.92
CA LEU A 31 3.66 -0.02 -12.67
C LEU A 31 4.46 -0.70 -11.55
N GLU A 32 4.35 -2.03 -11.42
CA GLU A 32 5.11 -2.81 -10.44
C GLU A 32 6.61 -2.69 -10.69
N LEU A 33 7.07 -2.88 -11.93
CA LEU A 33 8.48 -2.73 -12.29
C LEU A 33 9.01 -1.32 -11.99
N HIS A 34 8.21 -0.28 -12.26
CA HIS A 34 8.59 1.08 -11.91
C HIS A 34 8.73 1.25 -10.39
N SER A 35 7.76 0.76 -9.62
CA SER A 35 7.80 0.84 -8.14
C SER A 35 8.99 0.09 -7.54
N LEU A 36 9.32 -1.10 -8.08
CA LEU A 36 10.46 -1.90 -7.65
C LEU A 36 11.77 -1.20 -8.00
N LYS A 37 11.88 -0.64 -9.20
CA LYS A 37 13.05 0.14 -9.62
C LYS A 37 13.26 1.35 -8.70
N THR A 38 12.20 2.08 -8.38
CA THR A 38 12.27 3.24 -7.49
C THR A 38 12.71 2.85 -6.07
N ARG A 39 12.14 1.76 -5.51
CA ARG A 39 12.56 1.23 -4.20
C ARG A 39 14.02 0.78 -4.20
N LEU A 40 14.43 0.03 -5.22
CA LEU A 40 15.80 -0.45 -5.34
C LEU A 40 16.79 0.72 -5.46
N GLN A 41 16.46 1.74 -6.25
CA GLN A 41 17.28 2.96 -6.36
C GLN A 41 17.39 3.69 -5.02
N HIS A 42 16.29 3.79 -4.27
CA HIS A 42 16.28 4.39 -2.94
C HIS A 42 17.17 3.61 -1.96
N GLU A 43 17.03 2.28 -1.89
CA GLU A 43 17.87 1.43 -1.03
C GLU A 43 19.35 1.52 -1.40
N LEU A 44 19.68 1.50 -2.68
CA LEU A 44 21.07 1.63 -3.14
C LEU A 44 21.67 2.98 -2.76
N ARG A 45 20.90 4.08 -2.83
CA ARG A 45 21.34 5.40 -2.35
C ARG A 45 21.56 5.40 -0.84
N LEU A 46 20.61 4.88 -0.06
CA LEU A 46 20.75 4.78 1.40
C LEU A 46 21.99 3.97 1.78
N ARG A 47 22.23 2.84 1.11
CA ARG A 47 23.44 2.02 1.32
C ARG A 47 24.72 2.76 0.93
N ALA A 48 24.69 3.54 -0.16
CA ALA A 48 25.82 4.36 -0.55
C ALA A 48 26.14 5.43 0.51
N TRP A 49 25.11 6.09 1.07
CA TRP A 49 25.28 7.07 2.14
C TRP A 49 25.70 6.44 3.47
N ALA A 50 25.18 5.26 3.79
CA ALA A 50 25.55 4.52 5.00
C ALA A 50 27.04 4.15 5.06
N ARG A 51 27.73 4.14 3.92
CA ARG A 51 29.16 3.79 3.85
C ARG A 51 30.06 4.96 3.50
N ARG A 52 29.52 6.07 3.01
CA ARG A 52 30.32 7.22 2.58
C ARG A 52 30.85 7.96 3.82
N PRO A 53 32.17 7.99 4.04
CA PRO A 53 32.73 8.75 5.15
C PRO A 53 32.61 10.24 4.84
N VAL A 54 32.21 11.00 5.84
CA VAL A 54 32.19 12.46 5.83
C VAL A 54 33.00 12.98 7.02
N GLU A 55 33.77 14.01 6.77
CA GLU A 55 34.42 14.80 7.80
C GLU A 55 33.46 15.92 8.21
N VAL A 56 33.15 15.99 9.51
CA VAL A 56 32.24 16.97 10.09
C VAL A 56 32.92 17.62 11.29
N ASP A 57 32.92 18.95 11.31
CA ASP A 57 33.43 19.74 12.43
C ASP A 57 32.44 20.88 12.70
N TRP A 58 31.35 20.54 13.36
CA TRP A 58 30.28 21.47 13.73
C TRP A 58 30.44 21.88 15.18
N THR A 59 30.58 23.18 15.41
CA THR A 59 30.60 23.79 16.74
C THR A 59 29.51 24.84 16.78
N ALA A 60 28.50 24.63 17.62
CA ALA A 60 27.30 25.45 17.76
C ALA A 60 26.61 25.71 16.40
N ALA A 61 26.60 24.72 15.51
CA ALA A 61 26.09 24.88 14.15
C ALA A 61 24.55 24.86 14.14
N SER A 62 23.94 25.73 13.32
CA SER A 62 22.50 25.70 13.08
C SER A 62 22.12 24.56 12.14
N ALA A 63 20.84 24.15 12.13
CA ALA A 63 20.34 23.15 11.18
C ALA A 63 20.57 23.54 9.71
N LEU A 64 20.60 24.83 9.39
CA LEU A 64 20.90 25.34 8.04
C LEU A 64 22.38 25.18 7.67
N ASP A 65 23.28 25.44 8.61
CA ASP A 65 24.72 25.24 8.42
C ASP A 65 25.03 23.76 8.21
N VAL A 66 24.43 22.89 9.04
CA VAL A 66 24.53 21.44 8.92
C VAL A 66 24.04 20.97 7.55
N ALA A 67 22.86 21.43 7.10
CA ALA A 67 22.32 21.07 5.79
C ALA A 67 23.23 21.51 4.64
N ARG A 68 23.82 22.71 4.72
CA ARG A 68 24.77 23.24 3.72
C ARG A 68 26.05 22.42 3.68
N ASP A 69 26.61 22.07 4.84
CA ASP A 69 27.87 21.33 4.92
C ASP A 69 27.69 19.88 4.46
N LEU A 70 26.60 19.23 4.87
CA LEU A 70 26.23 17.92 4.35
C LEU A 70 25.97 17.95 2.83
N THR A 71 25.35 19.03 2.32
CA THR A 71 25.19 19.20 0.86
C THR A 71 26.53 19.18 0.14
N ARG A 72 27.53 19.91 0.66
CA ARG A 72 28.89 19.94 0.09
C ARG A 72 29.59 18.58 0.21
N ALA A 73 29.50 17.93 1.37
CA ALA A 73 30.16 16.66 1.62
C ALA A 73 29.58 15.50 0.77
N LEU A 74 28.26 15.49 0.58
CA LEU A 74 27.55 14.45 -0.17
C LEU A 74 27.47 14.74 -1.67
N GLY A 75 27.56 16.01 -2.08
CA GLY A 75 27.27 16.42 -3.45
C GLY A 75 25.79 16.30 -3.79
N LEU A 76 24.92 16.37 -2.79
CA LEU A 76 23.47 16.19 -2.92
C LEU A 76 22.76 17.39 -2.28
N PRO A 77 21.91 18.14 -3.03
CA PRO A 77 21.20 19.28 -2.46
C PRO A 77 20.31 18.87 -1.29
N ILE A 78 20.52 19.50 -0.13
CA ILE A 78 19.64 19.38 1.02
C ILE A 78 18.83 20.67 1.13
N HIS A 79 17.50 20.56 1.02
CA HIS A 79 16.58 21.68 1.11
C HIS A 79 15.84 21.67 2.46
N PRO A 80 16.13 22.61 3.37
CA PRO A 80 15.33 22.83 4.56
C PRO A 80 13.93 23.31 4.17
N SER A 81 12.89 22.76 4.81
CA SER A 81 11.51 23.26 4.70
C SER A 81 11.38 24.68 5.23
N GLU A 82 10.28 25.34 4.87
CA GLU A 82 9.99 26.71 5.31
C GLU A 82 9.89 26.77 6.84
N LEU A 83 9.17 25.84 7.48
CA LEU A 83 9.05 25.82 8.94
C LEU A 83 10.38 25.57 9.65
N VAL A 84 11.27 24.74 9.07
CA VAL A 84 12.62 24.59 9.61
C VAL A 84 13.39 25.91 9.55
N ARG A 85 13.29 26.67 8.45
CA ARG A 85 13.94 27.98 8.34
C ARG A 85 13.39 28.97 9.36
N GLU A 86 12.07 29.00 9.54
CA GLU A 86 11.40 29.84 10.53
C GLU A 86 11.86 29.49 11.96
N ARG A 87 11.89 28.21 12.33
CA ARG A 87 12.33 27.78 13.68
C ARG A 87 13.83 28.03 13.92
N VAL A 88 14.66 27.98 12.89
CA VAL A 88 16.07 28.41 13.01
C VAL A 88 16.16 29.92 13.22
N ALA A 89 15.35 30.71 12.52
CA ALA A 89 15.33 32.17 12.67
C ALA A 89 14.89 32.61 14.09
N THR A 90 13.93 31.91 14.68
CA THR A 90 13.49 32.15 16.07
C THR A 90 14.39 31.51 17.13
N ARG A 91 15.45 30.78 16.73
CA ARG A 91 16.36 30.03 17.62
C ARG A 91 15.65 28.99 18.50
N ASP A 92 14.55 28.44 18.00
CA ASP A 92 13.78 27.40 18.70
C ASP A 92 14.38 25.99 18.53
N LEU A 93 15.30 25.83 17.57
CA LEU A 93 15.99 24.56 17.32
C LEU A 93 17.35 24.51 18.06
N PRO A 94 17.70 23.36 18.65
CA PRO A 94 18.96 23.21 19.35
C PRO A 94 20.13 23.25 18.36
N LEU A 95 21.23 23.88 18.80
CA LEU A 95 22.48 23.87 18.06
C LEU A 95 23.14 22.49 18.12
N VAL A 96 23.88 22.17 17.06
CA VAL A 96 24.56 20.88 16.92
C VAL A 96 26.06 21.05 17.12
N ASP A 97 26.60 20.28 18.06
CA ASP A 97 28.03 20.08 18.27
C ASP A 97 28.38 18.65 17.86
N LEU A 98 29.13 18.50 16.77
CA LEU A 98 29.57 17.19 16.30
C LEU A 98 30.93 17.32 15.61
N ARG A 99 31.91 16.58 16.11
CA ARG A 99 33.24 16.51 15.51
C ARG A 99 33.59 15.05 15.20
N SER A 100 33.81 14.75 13.93
CA SER A 100 34.26 13.44 13.49
C SER A 100 35.01 13.53 12.17
N LYS A 101 36.16 12.87 12.08
CA LYS A 101 36.97 12.82 10.86
C LYS A 101 36.41 11.83 9.82
N HIS A 102 35.77 10.77 10.29
CA HIS A 102 35.30 9.66 9.45
C HIS A 102 33.96 9.12 9.97
N ALA A 103 32.93 9.97 10.04
CA ALA A 103 31.58 9.51 10.32
C ALA A 103 30.93 9.00 9.03
N PRO A 104 30.21 7.86 9.04
CA PRO A 104 29.30 7.54 7.95
C PRO A 104 28.26 8.67 7.80
N ALA A 105 27.98 9.11 6.58
CA ALA A 105 27.04 10.20 6.34
C ALA A 105 25.66 9.97 6.95
N LEU A 106 25.14 8.74 6.81
CA LEU A 106 23.88 8.35 7.42
C LEU A 106 23.93 8.48 8.95
N GLY A 107 25.02 8.04 9.58
CA GLY A 107 25.20 8.16 11.03
C GLY A 107 25.28 9.62 11.50
N ALA A 108 25.95 10.49 10.73
CA ALA A 108 25.97 11.93 11.02
C ALA A 108 24.57 12.55 10.91
N MET A 109 23.80 12.18 9.88
CA MET A 109 22.40 12.62 9.70
C MET A 109 21.49 12.11 10.83
N GLU A 110 21.63 10.86 11.25
CA GLU A 110 20.87 10.27 12.36
C GLU A 110 21.16 10.96 13.69
N LEU A 111 22.43 11.30 13.96
CA LEU A 111 22.80 12.04 15.17
C LEU A 111 22.21 13.46 15.17
N VAL A 112 22.25 14.14 14.01
CA VAL A 112 21.60 15.45 13.84
C VAL A 112 20.10 15.34 14.07
N ALA A 113 19.45 14.34 13.45
CA ALA A 113 18.02 14.09 13.60
C ALA A 113 17.65 13.83 15.07
N ALA A 114 18.40 12.98 15.77
CA ALA A 114 18.18 12.66 17.18
C ALA A 114 18.36 13.88 18.09
N ARG A 115 19.33 14.77 17.79
CA ARG A 115 19.60 15.96 18.60
C ARG A 115 18.60 17.09 18.35
N THR A 116 18.21 17.29 17.09
CA THR A 116 17.38 18.43 16.66
C THR A 116 15.89 18.10 16.58
N GLY A 117 15.53 16.82 16.58
CA GLY A 117 14.17 16.36 16.31
C GLY A 117 13.75 16.50 14.84
N LEU A 118 14.69 16.81 13.93
CA LEU A 118 14.41 16.95 12.51
C LEU A 118 14.50 15.61 11.77
N LEU A 119 13.86 15.52 10.61
CA LEU A 119 13.90 14.34 9.74
C LEU A 119 14.56 14.68 8.41
N PHE A 120 15.40 13.76 7.93
CA PHE A 120 15.93 13.79 6.56
C PHE A 120 15.09 12.87 5.68
N VAL A 121 14.44 13.43 4.68
CA VAL A 121 13.54 12.73 3.77
C VAL A 121 14.15 12.70 2.38
N ASP A 122 14.34 11.51 1.81
CA ASP A 122 14.78 11.36 0.43
C ASP A 122 13.65 11.75 -0.53
N HIS A 123 13.93 12.71 -1.40
CA HIS A 123 13.05 13.15 -2.47
C HIS A 123 13.72 12.92 -3.83
N GLY A 124 14.34 11.76 -3.99
CA GLY A 124 14.93 11.30 -5.25
C GLY A 124 16.29 11.92 -5.51
N ARG A 125 16.30 13.15 -6.03
CA ARG A 125 17.56 13.86 -6.38
C ARG A 125 18.01 14.85 -5.32
N THR A 126 17.22 15.03 -4.27
CA THR A 126 17.48 15.96 -3.19
C THR A 126 17.05 15.33 -1.86
N LEU A 127 17.65 15.79 -0.77
CA LEU A 127 17.15 15.51 0.57
C LEU A 127 16.35 16.71 1.04
N ARG A 128 15.24 16.46 1.73
CA ARG A 128 14.51 17.50 2.44
C ARG A 128 14.76 17.36 3.93
N LEU A 129 15.10 18.46 4.58
CA LEU A 129 15.16 18.53 6.04
C LEU A 129 13.83 19.12 6.52
N VAL A 130 13.04 18.31 7.22
CA VAL A 130 11.65 18.65 7.60
C VAL A 130 11.43 18.41 9.08
N LEU A 131 10.41 19.06 9.65
CA LEU A 131 9.91 18.71 10.98
C LEU A 131 9.09 17.42 10.89
N PRO A 132 9.03 16.61 11.97
CA PRO A 132 8.17 15.42 12.02
C PRO A 132 6.69 15.73 11.76
N GLU A 133 6.26 16.93 12.15
CA GLU A 133 4.90 17.46 11.96
C GLU A 133 4.58 17.73 10.48
N GLU A 134 5.59 18.13 9.69
CA GLU A 134 5.45 18.37 8.24
C GLU A 134 5.58 17.11 7.40
N PHE A 135 6.13 16.05 7.99
CA PHE A 135 6.39 14.82 7.27
C PHE A 135 5.07 14.11 6.96
N GLN A 136 4.57 14.35 5.77
CA GLN A 136 3.46 13.60 5.20
C GLN A 136 4.03 12.44 4.39
N PRO A 137 3.85 11.18 4.83
CA PRO A 137 4.27 10.04 4.03
C PRO A 137 3.53 10.06 2.69
N GLU A 138 4.26 9.72 1.63
CA GLU A 138 3.72 9.65 0.27
C GLU A 138 2.61 8.60 0.20
N ALA A 139 1.50 8.94 -0.45
CA ALA A 139 0.41 8.01 -0.65
C ALA A 139 0.82 6.95 -1.68
N THR A 140 0.71 5.69 -1.29
CA THR A 140 1.02 4.54 -2.15
C THR A 140 -0.28 3.88 -2.59
N LEU A 141 -0.33 3.40 -3.83
CA LEU A 141 -1.47 2.63 -4.34
C LEU A 141 -1.27 1.14 -3.99
N ARG A 142 -2.28 0.52 -3.39
CA ARG A 142 -2.36 -0.93 -3.13
C ARG A 142 -3.70 -1.47 -3.63
N LEU A 143 -3.66 -2.72 -4.07
CA LEU A 143 -4.84 -3.47 -4.49
C LEU A 143 -5.10 -4.56 -3.45
N TYR A 144 -6.33 -4.63 -2.96
CA TYR A 144 -6.77 -5.63 -2.01
C TYR A 144 -7.81 -6.53 -2.68
N SER A 145 -7.54 -7.83 -2.72
CA SER A 145 -8.56 -8.81 -3.10
C SER A 145 -9.56 -8.91 -1.95
N VAL A 146 -10.82 -8.60 -2.24
CA VAL A 146 -11.93 -8.71 -1.29
C VAL A 146 -12.99 -9.68 -1.79
N HIS A 147 -12.66 -10.46 -2.82
CA HIS A 147 -13.58 -11.40 -3.46
C HIS A 147 -14.17 -12.41 -2.47
N ALA A 148 -13.39 -12.91 -1.52
CA ALA A 148 -13.89 -13.82 -0.48
C ALA A 148 -14.97 -13.18 0.40
N LEU A 149 -14.89 -11.86 0.62
CA LEU A 149 -15.86 -11.11 1.41
C LEU A 149 -17.09 -10.75 0.57
N THR A 150 -16.89 -10.29 -0.67
CA THR A 150 -17.96 -9.74 -1.51
C THR A 150 -18.60 -10.77 -2.44
N PHE A 151 -18.24 -12.05 -2.30
CA PHE A 151 -18.83 -13.13 -3.10
C PHE A 151 -20.33 -13.24 -2.85
N VAL A 152 -21.11 -13.03 -3.91
CA VAL A 152 -22.56 -13.24 -3.91
C VAL A 152 -22.82 -14.72 -4.13
N LEU A 153 -23.40 -15.38 -3.13
CA LEU A 153 -23.90 -16.74 -3.31
C LEU A 153 -25.18 -16.63 -4.14
N ARG A 154 -25.13 -17.11 -5.39
CA ARG A 154 -26.34 -17.22 -6.20
C ARG A 154 -27.11 -18.44 -5.73
N ASP A 155 -28.30 -18.21 -5.20
CA ASP A 155 -29.26 -19.28 -5.04
C ASP A 155 -29.61 -19.82 -6.42
N PHE A 156 -29.25 -21.08 -6.66
CA PHE A 156 -29.63 -21.75 -7.89
C PHE A 156 -31.09 -22.14 -7.77
N ALA A 157 -31.89 -21.76 -8.77
CA ALA A 157 -33.24 -22.31 -8.89
C ALA A 157 -33.14 -23.85 -8.91
N PRO A 158 -33.97 -24.55 -8.12
CA PRO A 158 -33.97 -26.00 -8.14
C PRO A 158 -34.22 -26.49 -9.58
N PRO A 159 -33.64 -27.63 -9.99
CA PRO A 159 -33.98 -28.24 -11.27
C PRO A 159 -35.50 -28.41 -11.37
N ILE A 160 -36.07 -28.13 -12.54
CA ILE A 160 -37.50 -28.31 -12.80
C ILE A 160 -37.90 -29.75 -12.42
N GLY A 161 -38.82 -29.91 -11.47
CA GLY A 161 -39.29 -31.19 -10.95
C GLY A 161 -38.59 -31.70 -9.67
N PHE A 162 -37.70 -30.93 -9.07
CA PHE A 162 -37.05 -31.28 -7.79
C PHE A 162 -37.89 -30.78 -6.61
N ASP A 163 -39.03 -31.42 -6.37
CA ASP A 163 -39.94 -31.08 -5.27
C ASP A 163 -39.78 -32.09 -4.14
N LEU A 164 -39.00 -31.74 -3.10
CA LEU A 164 -38.77 -32.62 -1.94
C LEU A 164 -39.95 -32.59 -0.94
N ARG A 165 -40.91 -31.70 -1.13
CA ARG A 165 -42.11 -31.55 -0.30
C ARG A 165 -43.33 -31.62 -1.21
N GLY A 166 -44.02 -32.76 -1.21
CA GLY A 166 -45.19 -33.00 -2.07
C GLY A 166 -46.45 -32.20 -1.70
N SER A 167 -46.37 -30.87 -1.62
CA SER A 167 -47.52 -30.00 -1.37
C SER A 167 -47.51 -28.78 -2.28
N ASN A 168 -48.57 -28.70 -3.08
CA ASN A 168 -48.96 -27.66 -4.02
C ASN A 168 -49.32 -26.32 -3.31
N GLU A 169 -48.38 -25.73 -2.59
CA GLU A 169 -48.57 -24.44 -1.94
C GLU A 169 -47.72 -23.39 -2.68
N GLU A 170 -48.38 -22.50 -3.42
CA GLU A 170 -47.76 -21.38 -4.12
C GLU A 170 -47.18 -20.40 -3.09
N VAL A 171 -45.92 -20.60 -2.72
CA VAL A 171 -45.17 -19.66 -1.87
C VAL A 171 -44.87 -18.41 -2.71
N PRO A 172 -45.18 -17.19 -2.21
CA PRO A 172 -44.80 -15.95 -2.87
C PRO A 172 -43.29 -15.93 -3.11
N VAL A 173 -42.88 -15.61 -4.35
CA VAL A 173 -41.47 -15.41 -4.70
C VAL A 173 -41.00 -14.14 -3.99
N GLU A 174 -40.50 -14.27 -2.76
CA GLU A 174 -39.73 -13.22 -2.11
C GLU A 174 -38.54 -12.89 -3.02
N GLU A 175 -38.35 -11.60 -3.31
CA GLU A 175 -37.19 -11.12 -4.06
C GLU A 175 -35.94 -11.71 -3.41
N LEU A 176 -35.19 -12.53 -4.15
CA LEU A 176 -33.98 -13.19 -3.66
C LEU A 176 -33.01 -12.13 -3.15
N GLU A 177 -33.03 -11.90 -1.84
CA GLU A 177 -32.08 -11.03 -1.17
C GLU A 177 -30.69 -11.52 -1.56
N THR A 178 -29.95 -10.68 -2.26
CA THR A 178 -28.60 -11.00 -2.73
C THR A 178 -27.69 -11.01 -1.50
N ARG A 179 -27.65 -12.14 -0.79
CA ARG A 179 -26.85 -12.31 0.42
C ARG A 179 -25.42 -12.66 0.03
N THR A 180 -24.49 -11.77 0.35
CA THR A 180 -23.07 -12.10 0.33
C THR A 180 -22.75 -12.98 1.52
N VAL A 181 -21.74 -13.85 1.38
CA VAL A 181 -21.35 -14.79 2.45
C VAL A 181 -20.95 -14.05 3.75
N SER A 182 -20.39 -12.84 3.61
CA SER A 182 -19.96 -12.01 4.74
C SER A 182 -20.99 -10.96 5.19
N GLY A 183 -22.07 -10.76 4.42
CA GLY A 183 -23.01 -9.65 4.62
C GLY A 183 -22.50 -8.28 4.15
N PHE A 184 -21.30 -8.20 3.56
CA PHE A 184 -20.76 -6.97 2.96
C PHE A 184 -20.82 -7.00 1.44
N ASP A 185 -21.22 -5.88 0.85
CA ASP A 185 -21.04 -5.56 -0.56
C ASP A 185 -19.75 -4.72 -0.76
N GLU A 186 -19.33 -4.54 -2.01
CA GLU A 186 -18.11 -3.76 -2.32
C GLU A 186 -18.20 -2.30 -1.82
N PRO A 187 -19.31 -1.56 -2.04
CA PRO A 187 -19.46 -0.20 -1.52
C PRO A 187 -19.46 -0.16 0.01
N GLY A 188 -20.16 -1.08 0.67
CA GLY A 188 -20.21 -1.15 2.14
C GLY A 188 -18.84 -1.42 2.77
N LEU A 189 -18.00 -2.21 2.11
CA LEU A 189 -16.62 -2.43 2.54
C LEU A 189 -15.75 -1.18 2.38
N ALA A 190 -15.90 -0.42 1.29
CA ALA A 190 -15.22 0.86 1.13
C ALA A 190 -15.66 1.88 2.19
N ASP A 191 -16.96 1.93 2.52
CA ASP A 191 -17.46 2.80 3.57
C ASP A 191 -17.01 2.37 4.97
N LEU A 192 -16.85 1.07 5.22
CA LEU A 192 -16.22 0.56 6.43
C LEU A 192 -14.76 1.02 6.54
N VAL A 193 -13.98 0.91 5.46
CA VAL A 193 -12.59 1.40 5.41
C VAL A 193 -12.53 2.92 5.64
N LYS A 194 -13.41 3.70 5.01
CA LYS A 194 -13.47 5.16 5.20
C LYS A 194 -13.78 5.52 6.66
N ARG A 195 -14.72 4.82 7.29
CA ARG A 195 -15.08 5.00 8.71
C ARG A 195 -13.94 4.63 9.65
N LEU A 196 -13.20 3.55 9.36
CA LEU A 196 -12.05 3.11 10.16
C LEU A 196 -10.97 4.20 10.23
N LEU A 197 -10.62 4.77 9.08
CA LEU A 197 -9.57 5.80 9.00
C LEU A 197 -10.08 7.18 9.44
N GLY A 198 -11.38 7.46 9.25
CA GLY A 198 -11.98 8.75 9.55
C GLY A 198 -11.77 9.78 8.43
N PRO A 199 -12.56 10.88 8.42
CA PRO A 199 -12.63 11.82 7.30
C PRO A 199 -11.32 12.57 7.03
N ALA A 200 -10.51 12.82 8.07
CA ALA A 200 -9.23 13.54 7.95
C ALA A 200 -8.21 12.83 7.06
N HIS A 201 -8.33 11.50 6.89
CA HIS A 201 -7.43 10.72 6.03
C HIS A 201 -7.77 10.83 4.54
N TRP A 202 -8.90 11.45 4.18
CA TRP A 202 -9.43 11.51 2.81
C TRP A 202 -9.47 12.93 2.24
N THR A 203 -8.91 13.92 2.93
CA THR A 203 -8.94 15.34 2.51
C THR A 203 -7.86 15.71 1.49
N ARG A 204 -6.89 14.81 1.24
CA ARG A 204 -5.79 15.07 0.31
C ARG A 204 -6.19 14.68 -1.12
N ASP A 205 -5.68 15.40 -2.11
CA ASP A 205 -5.95 15.08 -3.53
C ASP A 205 -5.25 13.79 -3.99
N ASP A 206 -4.22 13.36 -3.27
CA ASP A 206 -3.42 12.16 -3.59
C ASP A 206 -3.91 10.89 -2.89
N VAL A 207 -5.08 10.91 -2.24
CA VAL A 207 -5.68 9.73 -1.63
C VAL A 207 -7.00 9.37 -2.31
N SER A 208 -7.24 8.08 -2.51
CA SER A 208 -8.45 7.59 -3.18
C SER A 208 -8.80 6.17 -2.73
N ILE A 209 -10.07 5.81 -2.93
CA ILE A 209 -10.58 4.46 -2.73
C ILE A 209 -11.61 4.18 -3.82
N ASP A 210 -11.33 3.16 -4.63
CA ASP A 210 -12.17 2.70 -5.70
C ASP A 210 -12.46 1.20 -5.52
N THR A 211 -13.63 0.77 -5.95
CA THR A 211 -14.09 -0.62 -5.79
C THR A 211 -14.52 -1.20 -7.13
N GLY A 212 -14.19 -2.45 -7.38
CA GLY A 212 -14.79 -3.18 -8.49
C GLY A 212 -14.28 -4.61 -8.64
N ARG A 213 -15.20 -5.51 -8.98
CA ARG A 213 -14.91 -6.91 -9.37
C ARG A 213 -14.13 -7.68 -8.30
N GLY A 214 -14.51 -7.52 -7.04
CA GLY A 214 -13.87 -8.16 -5.89
C GLY A 214 -12.51 -7.57 -5.54
N VAL A 215 -12.21 -6.34 -5.98
CA VAL A 215 -10.95 -5.64 -5.67
C VAL A 215 -11.23 -4.26 -5.11
N LEU A 216 -10.53 -3.91 -4.03
CA LEU A 216 -10.40 -2.53 -3.56
C LEU A 216 -9.07 -1.94 -4.05
N VAL A 217 -9.12 -0.83 -4.77
CA VAL A 217 -7.95 -0.06 -5.19
C VAL A 217 -7.85 1.15 -4.27
N ILE A 218 -6.83 1.18 -3.41
CA ILE A 218 -6.70 2.21 -2.39
C ILE A 218 -5.36 2.92 -2.55
N ARG A 219 -5.40 4.25 -2.68
CA ARG A 219 -4.24 5.12 -2.60
C ARG A 219 -4.22 5.81 -1.25
N GLN A 220 -3.27 5.42 -0.39
CA GLN A 220 -3.18 5.87 0.99
C GLN A 220 -1.76 5.82 1.54
N THR A 221 -1.54 6.46 2.68
CA THR A 221 -0.25 6.38 3.40
C THR A 221 0.06 4.95 3.86
N PRO A 222 1.33 4.56 4.01
CA PRO A 222 1.70 3.22 4.48
C PRO A 222 1.08 2.84 5.83
N ARG A 223 0.90 3.81 6.73
CA ARG A 223 0.25 3.61 8.04
C ARG A 223 -1.23 3.25 7.89
N ALA A 224 -1.94 3.95 7.02
CA ALA A 224 -3.35 3.64 6.72
C ALA A 224 -3.49 2.25 6.08
N HIS A 225 -2.58 1.87 5.18
CA HIS A 225 -2.56 0.52 4.59
C HIS A 225 -2.38 -0.59 5.63
N MET A 226 -1.54 -0.40 6.65
CA MET A 226 -1.43 -1.38 7.74
C MET A 226 -2.75 -1.55 8.52
N GLN A 227 -3.50 -0.46 8.71
CA GLN A 227 -4.81 -0.50 9.37
C GLN A 227 -5.85 -1.21 8.49
N ILE A 228 -5.86 -0.93 7.19
CA ILE A 228 -6.73 -1.59 6.22
C ILE A 228 -6.43 -3.09 6.14
N GLU A 229 -5.16 -3.48 6.05
CA GLU A 229 -4.74 -4.89 6.00
C GLU A 229 -5.18 -5.66 7.24
N ARG A 230 -5.07 -5.03 8.41
CA ARG A 230 -5.55 -5.60 9.66
C ARG A 230 -7.06 -5.81 9.63
N LEU A 231 -7.82 -4.78 9.23
CA LEU A 231 -9.28 -4.88 9.10
C LEU A 231 -9.69 -6.01 8.16
N LEU A 232 -9.12 -6.05 6.95
CA LEU A 232 -9.47 -7.06 5.95
C LEU A 232 -9.16 -8.48 6.44
N ARG A 233 -8.02 -8.66 7.12
CA ARG A 233 -7.68 -9.94 7.76
C ARG A 233 -8.67 -10.32 8.86
N ASP A 234 -9.06 -9.37 9.70
CA ASP A 234 -10.03 -9.60 10.79
C ASP A 234 -11.42 -9.98 10.23
N LEU A 235 -11.75 -9.55 9.01
CA LEU A 235 -12.97 -9.94 8.29
C LEU A 235 -12.87 -11.28 7.55
N GLY A 236 -11.67 -11.86 7.43
CA GLY A 236 -11.43 -13.13 6.73
C GLY A 236 -11.08 -13.01 5.25
N ALA A 237 -10.50 -11.88 4.82
CA ALA A 237 -9.91 -11.72 3.49
C ALA A 237 -8.56 -12.45 3.33
#